data_AF-A0A930Y8D2-F1
#
_entry.id   AF-A0A930Y8D2-F1
#
_cell.length_a   1.000
_cell.length_b   1.000
_cell.length_c   1.000
_cell.angle_alpha   90.00
_cell.angle_beta   90.00
_cell.angle_gamma   90.00
#
_symmetry.space_group_name_H-M   'P 1'
#
loop_
_entity.id
_entity.type
_entity.pdbx_description
1 polymer ?
#
loop_
_entity_poly.entity_id
_entity_poly.type
_entity_poly.pdbx_seq_one_letter_code
_entity_poly.pdbx_strand_id
1 'polypeptide(L)'
;MSVGPSHPRCFVVGGALWVVPSGTGHDVATTRRSRAGTGAAGGARSALTDAWTLTGGVTGGFFMGTVAGAVWHVQGLGDLTAFVLSGAAVGAVLAVGTKRLFADFSEPRPGSSRPDEPDRDLPAVRVPWDVADAAPDDADGDELALWSLRAERWRLARAAREARELRVELDADDGGAEAEAEYREAAADYEPVARLLGLPLPLPL
;
A
#
# COMPACT_ATOMS: atom_id res chain seq x y z
N MET A 1 -0.47 -21.39 7.80
CA MET A 1 -0.20 -20.59 6.59
C MET A 1 -0.41 -19.14 6.99
N SER A 2 -0.33 -18.18 6.07
CA SER A 2 -0.58 -16.77 6.38
C SER A 2 -2.01 -16.37 6.00
N VAL A 3 -2.56 -15.37 6.69
CA VAL A 3 -3.86 -14.81 6.33
C VAL A 3 -3.73 -13.96 5.08
N GLY A 4 -4.41 -14.37 4.01
CA GLY A 4 -4.40 -13.69 2.72
C GLY A 4 -5.77 -13.11 2.32
N PRO A 5 -5.88 -12.60 1.09
CA PRO A 5 -7.16 -12.11 0.53
C PRO A 5 -8.23 -13.20 0.39
N SER A 6 -7.86 -14.48 0.52
CA SER A 6 -8.79 -15.61 0.56
C SER A 6 -9.58 -15.71 1.87
N HIS A 7 -9.17 -14.98 2.91
CA HIS A 7 -9.89 -14.95 4.18
C HIS A 7 -11.27 -14.29 4.00
N PRO A 8 -12.37 -14.86 4.54
CA PRO A 8 -13.75 -14.44 4.22
C PRO A 8 -14.09 -13.00 4.62
N ARG A 9 -13.29 -12.37 5.49
CA ARG A 9 -13.45 -10.98 5.93
C ARG A 9 -12.42 -10.02 5.33
N CYS A 10 -11.53 -10.50 4.47
CA CYS A 10 -10.42 -9.71 3.95
C CYS A 10 -10.58 -9.40 2.46
N PHE A 11 -9.95 -8.32 2.03
CA PHE A 11 -9.87 -7.92 0.62
C PHE A 11 -8.64 -7.04 0.37
N VAL A 12 -8.20 -6.94 -0.88
CA VAL A 12 -7.07 -6.08 -1.28
C VAL A 12 -7.57 -4.93 -2.14
N VAL A 13 -7.18 -3.71 -1.78
CA VAL A 13 -7.41 -2.46 -2.54
C VAL A 13 -6.17 -1.59 -2.42
N GLY A 14 -5.68 -1.07 -3.54
CA GLY A 14 -4.51 -0.18 -3.56
C GLY A 14 -3.19 -0.82 -3.10
N GLY A 15 -3.06 -2.15 -3.21
CA GLY A 15 -1.88 -2.89 -2.76
C GLY A 15 -1.81 -3.13 -1.24
N ALA A 16 -2.86 -2.75 -0.49
CA ALA A 16 -3.00 -3.03 0.94
C ALA A 16 -4.05 -4.10 1.20
N LEU A 17 -3.78 -4.98 2.15
CA LEU A 17 -4.77 -5.88 2.73
C LEU A 17 -5.66 -5.11 3.70
N TRP A 18 -6.95 -5.34 3.61
CA TRP A 18 -7.98 -4.76 4.45
C TRP A 18 -8.83 -5.87 5.05
N VAL A 19 -9.29 -5.66 6.28
CA VAL A 19 -10.22 -6.56 6.96
C VAL A 19 -11.48 -5.77 7.36
N VAL A 20 -12.64 -6.39 7.17
CA VAL A 20 -13.93 -5.86 7.62
C VAL A 20 -14.26 -6.49 8.98
N PRO A 21 -14.28 -5.71 10.08
CA PRO A 21 -14.65 -6.23 11.39
C PRO A 21 -16.10 -6.75 11.37
N SER A 22 -16.36 -7.84 12.07
CA SER A 22 -17.62 -8.59 12.02
C SER A 22 -18.80 -7.77 12.55
N GLY A 23 -18.56 -6.91 13.55
CA GLY A 23 -19.57 -6.06 14.19
C GLY A 23 -20.04 -4.86 13.37
N THR A 24 -19.48 -4.64 12.18
CA THR A 24 -19.82 -3.47 11.34
C THR A 24 -21.12 -3.63 10.56
N GLY A 25 -21.63 -4.86 10.41
CA GLY A 25 -22.83 -5.13 9.60
C GLY A 25 -22.63 -4.95 8.09
N HIS A 26 -21.41 -4.67 7.64
CA HIS A 26 -21.09 -4.51 6.22
C HIS A 26 -20.46 -5.77 5.63
N ASP A 27 -20.78 -6.03 4.35
CA ASP A 27 -20.17 -7.10 3.58
C ASP A 27 -18.83 -6.65 2.96
N VAL A 28 -17.93 -7.60 2.76
CA VAL A 28 -16.61 -7.40 2.14
C VAL A 28 -16.76 -6.85 0.73
N ALA A 29 -17.69 -7.37 -0.08
CA ALA A 29 -17.86 -6.91 -1.45
C ALA A 29 -18.34 -5.45 -1.53
N THR A 30 -19.17 -5.02 -0.58
CA THR A 30 -19.66 -3.64 -0.50
C THR A 30 -18.59 -2.70 0.02
N THR A 31 -17.87 -3.10 1.07
CA THR A 31 -16.75 -2.32 1.65
C THR A 31 -15.57 -2.18 0.69
N ARG A 32 -15.29 -3.23 -0.09
CA ARG A 32 -14.29 -3.19 -1.16
C ARG A 32 -14.66 -2.17 -2.23
N ARG A 33 -15.93 -2.12 -2.64
CA ARG A 33 -16.41 -1.19 -3.67
C ARG A 33 -16.31 0.26 -3.22
N SER A 34 -16.68 0.57 -1.98
CA SER A 34 -16.58 1.94 -1.46
C SER A 34 -15.13 2.44 -1.47
N ARG A 35 -14.17 1.57 -1.14
CA ARG A 35 -12.74 1.91 -1.15
C ARG A 35 -12.07 1.90 -2.52
N ALA A 36 -12.57 1.09 -3.45
CA ALA A 36 -12.10 1.12 -4.83
C ALA A 36 -12.53 2.44 -5.52
N GLY A 37 -13.73 2.95 -5.20
CA GLY A 37 -14.26 4.21 -5.70
C GLY A 37 -13.48 5.45 -5.23
N THR A 38 -12.98 5.45 -3.99
CA THR A 38 -12.16 6.55 -3.44
C THR A 38 -10.71 6.54 -3.93
N GLY A 39 -10.18 5.35 -4.30
CA GLY A 39 -8.81 5.18 -4.79
C GLY A 39 -8.52 5.82 -6.16
N ALA A 40 -9.54 6.07 -6.99
CA ALA A 40 -9.37 6.72 -8.29
C ALA A 40 -9.12 8.24 -8.20
N ALA A 41 -9.53 8.89 -7.09
CA ALA A 41 -9.41 10.33 -6.92
C ALA A 41 -8.22 10.78 -6.03
N GLY A 42 -7.67 9.88 -5.20
CA GLY A 42 -6.58 10.20 -4.27
C GLY A 42 -5.15 10.07 -4.82
N GLY A 43 -4.95 9.40 -5.97
CA GLY A 43 -3.62 9.08 -6.50
C GLY A 43 -2.95 10.14 -7.38
N ALA A 44 -3.56 11.31 -7.56
CA ALA A 44 -3.14 12.29 -8.56
C ALA A 44 -2.04 13.28 -8.10
N ARG A 45 -1.33 13.02 -6.99
CA ARG A 45 -0.33 13.97 -6.45
C ARG A 45 1.04 13.39 -6.05
N SER A 46 1.43 12.26 -6.61
CA SER A 46 2.86 11.89 -6.70
C SER A 46 3.30 11.93 -8.15
N ALA A 47 3.44 13.15 -8.67
CA ALA A 47 4.23 13.41 -9.84
C ALA A 47 5.70 13.24 -9.44
N LEU A 48 6.25 12.04 -9.64
CA LEU A 48 7.64 11.75 -10.00
C LEU A 48 7.84 10.23 -9.91
N THR A 49 7.80 9.58 -11.08
CA THR A 49 8.35 8.24 -11.35
C THR A 49 7.78 7.05 -10.55
N ASP A 50 6.63 6.54 -10.99
CA ASP A 50 6.20 5.18 -10.66
C ASP A 50 7.24 4.18 -11.23
N ALA A 51 7.77 3.28 -10.39
CA ALA A 51 8.79 2.31 -10.77
C ALA A 51 8.37 1.43 -11.96
N TRP A 52 7.06 1.23 -12.14
CA TRP A 52 6.49 0.51 -13.28
C TRP A 52 6.62 1.26 -14.60
N THR A 53 6.39 2.57 -14.61
CA THR A 53 6.52 3.37 -15.84
C THR A 53 7.99 3.55 -16.23
N LEU A 54 8.87 3.67 -15.23
CA LEU A 54 10.32 3.62 -15.43
C LEU A 54 10.77 2.29 -16.02
N THR A 55 10.35 1.16 -15.44
CA THR A 55 10.74 -0.17 -15.91
C THR A 55 10.24 -0.43 -17.34
N GLY A 56 8.97 -0.09 -17.62
CA GLY A 56 8.40 -0.19 -18.96
C GLY A 56 9.13 0.70 -19.97
N GLY A 57 9.44 1.93 -19.58
CA GLY A 57 10.15 2.88 -20.44
C GLY A 57 11.59 2.46 -20.74
N VAL A 58 12.35 2.05 -19.73
CA VAL A 58 13.73 1.57 -19.91
C VAL A 58 13.74 0.33 -20.82
N THR A 59 12.84 -0.62 -20.61
CA THR A 59 12.76 -1.84 -21.41
C THR A 59 12.38 -1.55 -22.86
N GLY A 60 11.35 -0.73 -23.09
CA GLY A 60 10.92 -0.36 -24.43
C GLY A 60 11.96 0.45 -25.20
N GLY A 61 12.64 1.38 -24.52
CA GLY A 61 13.71 2.19 -25.11
C GLY A 61 14.94 1.36 -25.46
N PHE A 62 15.36 0.46 -24.57
CA PHE A 62 16.48 -0.46 -24.84
C PHE A 62 16.18 -1.39 -26.02
N PHE A 63 14.98 -1.96 -26.09
CA PHE A 63 14.57 -2.81 -27.19
C PHE A 63 14.62 -2.07 -28.54
N MET A 64 13.96 -0.91 -28.64
CA MET A 64 13.95 -0.14 -29.89
C MET A 64 15.33 0.40 -30.26
N GLY A 65 16.13 0.84 -29.29
CA GLY A 65 17.51 1.26 -29.54
C GLY A 65 18.38 0.13 -30.09
N THR A 66 18.23 -1.08 -29.56
CA THR A 66 18.97 -2.26 -30.01
C THR A 66 18.55 -2.66 -31.43
N VAL A 67 17.24 -2.68 -31.73
CA VAL A 67 16.74 -3.00 -33.08
C VAL A 67 17.19 -1.95 -34.10
N ALA A 68 17.08 -0.66 -33.76
CA ALA A 68 17.49 0.42 -34.66
C ALA A 68 18.99 0.38 -35.00
N GLY A 69 19.84 0.08 -34.00
CA GLY A 69 21.30 -0.04 -34.23
C GLY A 69 21.70 -1.35 -34.90
N ALA A 70 21.24 -2.49 -34.37
CA ALA A 70 21.72 -3.81 -34.78
C ALA A 70 21.05 -4.33 -36.06
N VAL A 71 19.78 -4.00 -36.30
CA VAL A 71 18.99 -4.55 -37.41
C VAL A 71 18.79 -3.54 -38.53
N TRP A 72 18.48 -2.28 -38.19
CA TRP A 72 18.24 -1.23 -39.19
C TRP A 72 19.48 -0.40 -39.52
N HIS A 73 20.60 -0.65 -38.85
CA HIS A 73 21.88 0.03 -39.07
C HIS A 73 21.77 1.56 -39.07
N VAL A 74 20.91 2.11 -38.19
CA VAL A 74 20.77 3.55 -38.01
C VAL A 74 22.03 4.07 -37.32
N GLN A 75 22.87 4.80 -38.07
CA GLN A 75 24.14 5.35 -37.56
C GLN A 75 24.01 6.81 -37.08
N GLY A 76 22.88 7.47 -37.39
CA GLY A 76 22.61 8.84 -36.95
C GLY A 76 22.27 8.88 -35.46
N LEU A 77 23.06 9.63 -34.67
CA LEU A 77 22.85 9.78 -33.23
C LEU A 77 21.46 10.34 -32.88
N GLY A 78 20.95 11.27 -33.70
CA GLY A 78 19.63 11.88 -33.55
C GLY A 78 18.49 10.89 -33.78
N ASP A 79 18.58 10.09 -34.85
CA ASP A 79 17.56 9.08 -35.19
C ASP A 79 17.55 7.95 -34.17
N LEU A 80 18.73 7.50 -33.72
CA LEU A 80 18.84 6.49 -32.66
C LEU A 80 18.19 6.97 -31.36
N THR A 81 18.42 8.23 -30.99
CA THR A 81 17.80 8.85 -29.81
C THR A 81 16.28 8.91 -29.96
N ALA A 82 15.77 9.27 -31.14
CA ALA A 82 14.34 9.30 -31.44
C ALA A 82 13.69 7.91 -31.30
N PHE A 83 14.36 6.85 -31.78
CA PHE A 83 13.86 5.47 -31.62
C PHE A 83 13.86 5.02 -30.16
N VAL A 84 14.91 5.34 -29.39
CA VAL A 84 14.97 5.02 -27.96
C VAL A 84 13.87 5.74 -27.18
N LEU A 85 13.66 7.03 -27.43
CA LEU A 85 12.61 7.81 -26.76
C LEU A 85 11.22 7.33 -27.14
N SER A 86 11.01 6.99 -28.41
CA SER A 86 9.72 6.45 -28.88
C SER A 86 9.44 5.07 -28.28
N GLY A 87 10.43 4.19 -28.25
CA GLY A 87 10.35 2.90 -27.58
C GLY A 87 10.08 3.03 -26.09
N ALA A 88 10.71 4.00 -25.43
CA ALA A 88 10.50 4.26 -24.01
C ALA A 88 9.09 4.80 -23.72
N ALA A 89 8.58 5.71 -24.55
CA ALA A 89 7.22 6.20 -24.40
C ALA A 89 6.20 5.05 -24.58
N VAL A 90 6.35 4.24 -25.63
CA VAL A 90 5.47 3.09 -25.89
C VAL A 90 5.56 2.05 -24.77
N GLY A 91 6.77 1.73 -24.32
CA GLY A 91 6.99 0.80 -23.21
C GLY A 91 6.40 1.30 -21.88
N ALA A 92 6.49 2.59 -21.59
CA ALA A 92 5.88 3.19 -20.42
C ALA A 92 4.34 3.14 -20.50
N VAL A 93 3.75 3.48 -21.66
CA VAL A 93 2.29 3.39 -21.87
C VAL A 93 1.80 1.95 -21.76
N LEU A 94 2.52 0.99 -22.32
CA LEU A 94 2.21 -0.44 -22.19
C LEU A 94 2.32 -0.92 -20.74
N ALA A 95 3.30 -0.48 -19.98
CA ALA A 95 3.41 -0.80 -18.56
C ALA A 95 2.25 -0.22 -17.73
N VAL A 96 1.80 1.00 -18.04
CA VAL A 96 0.58 1.57 -17.44
C VAL A 96 -0.66 0.77 -17.85
N GLY A 97 -0.78 0.42 -19.13
CA GLY A 97 -1.91 -0.34 -19.66
C GLY A 97 -1.99 -1.75 -19.10
N THR A 98 -0.87 -2.44 -18.97
CA THR A 98 -0.79 -3.78 -18.37
C THR A 98 -1.07 -3.73 -16.87
N LYS A 99 -0.53 -2.74 -16.15
CA LYS A 99 -0.90 -2.49 -14.75
C LYS A 99 -2.41 -2.32 -14.59
N ARG A 100 -3.06 -1.57 -15.50
CA ARG A 100 -4.52 -1.41 -15.52
C ARG A 100 -5.25 -2.69 -15.86
N LEU A 101 -4.78 -3.47 -16.85
CA LEU A 101 -5.41 -4.75 -17.21
C LEU A 101 -5.33 -5.76 -16.07
N PHE A 102 -4.19 -5.90 -15.39
CA PHE A 102 -4.07 -6.80 -14.24
C PHE A 102 -4.82 -6.28 -13.00
N ALA A 103 -5.02 -4.96 -12.87
CA ALA A 103 -5.95 -4.39 -11.90
C ALA A 103 -7.42 -4.71 -12.27
N ASP A 104 -7.80 -4.56 -13.54
CA ASP A 104 -9.15 -4.81 -14.07
C ASP A 104 -9.51 -6.30 -14.06
N PHE A 105 -8.57 -7.23 -14.26
CA PHE A 105 -8.82 -8.67 -14.15
C PHE A 105 -9.11 -9.12 -12.69
N SER A 106 -8.89 -8.25 -11.71
CA SER A 106 -9.29 -8.46 -10.32
C SER A 106 -10.66 -7.84 -9.98
N GLU A 107 -11.33 -7.20 -10.94
CA GLU A 107 -12.61 -6.50 -10.77
C GLU A 107 -13.73 -7.15 -11.60
N PRO A 108 -14.94 -7.38 -11.04
CA PRO A 108 -16.12 -7.57 -11.86
C PRO A 108 -16.52 -6.23 -12.48
N ARG A 109 -16.65 -6.23 -13.82
CA ARG A 109 -17.12 -5.13 -14.67
C ARG A 109 -18.29 -4.34 -14.03
N PRO A 110 -18.28 -3.00 -14.04
CA PRO A 110 -19.36 -2.21 -13.44
C PRO A 110 -20.63 -2.36 -14.29
N GLY A 111 -21.58 -3.13 -13.76
CA GLY A 111 -22.98 -3.06 -14.15
C GLY A 111 -23.55 -1.71 -13.72
N SER A 112 -24.21 -1.05 -14.66
CA SER A 112 -24.85 0.25 -14.53
C SER A 112 -25.81 0.35 -13.33
N SER A 113 -25.46 1.18 -12.33
CA SER A 113 -26.48 1.82 -11.48
C SER A 113 -25.93 3.06 -10.77
N ARG A 114 -26.40 4.22 -11.27
CA ARG A 114 -26.68 5.51 -10.62
C ARG A 114 -25.60 6.19 -9.75
N PRO A 115 -25.31 7.48 -9.97
CA PRO A 115 -24.53 8.27 -9.02
C PRO A 115 -25.48 8.76 -7.92
N ASP A 116 -25.37 8.21 -6.72
CA ASP A 116 -25.92 8.89 -5.54
C ASP A 116 -25.02 8.65 -4.32
N GLU A 117 -24.73 9.78 -3.65
CA GLU A 117 -23.97 10.00 -2.43
C GLU A 117 -22.43 9.88 -2.48
N PRO A 118 -21.70 10.82 -1.82
CA PRO A 118 -20.26 10.66 -1.61
C PRO A 118 -20.07 9.44 -0.72
N ASP A 119 -19.64 8.35 -1.34
CA ASP A 119 -19.32 7.05 -0.75
C ASP A 119 -18.40 7.27 0.45
N ARG A 120 -18.97 7.33 1.65
CA ARG A 120 -18.17 7.37 2.88
C ARG A 120 -17.48 6.02 2.96
N ASP A 121 -16.14 6.02 3.01
CA ASP A 121 -15.38 4.78 3.15
C ASP A 121 -15.97 3.93 4.27
N LEU A 122 -16.54 2.79 3.90
CA LEU A 122 -17.12 1.86 4.85
C LEU A 122 -16.03 1.33 5.81
N PRO A 123 -16.39 0.99 7.05
CA PRO A 123 -15.43 0.66 8.10
C PRO A 123 -14.65 -0.61 7.77
N ALA A 124 -13.35 -0.45 7.56
CA ALA A 124 -12.39 -1.54 7.41
C ALA A 124 -11.01 -1.13 7.93
N VAL A 125 -10.29 -2.09 8.51
CA VAL A 125 -8.97 -1.89 9.12
C VAL A 125 -7.89 -2.36 8.15
N ARG A 126 -6.82 -1.58 8.01
CA ARG A 126 -5.67 -1.98 7.20
C ARG A 126 -4.90 -3.04 7.97
N VAL A 127 -4.62 -4.16 7.33
CA VAL A 127 -3.81 -5.24 7.91
C VAL A 127 -2.38 -5.09 7.39
N PRO A 128 -1.39 -4.79 8.25
CA PRO A 128 0.00 -4.85 7.87
C PRO A 128 0.39 -6.25 7.39
N TRP A 129 1.20 -6.33 6.33
CA TRP A 129 1.57 -7.62 5.75
C TRP A 129 2.31 -8.53 6.74
N ASP A 130 3.14 -7.98 7.62
CA ASP A 130 3.82 -8.75 8.66
C ASP A 130 2.84 -9.33 9.70
N VAL A 131 1.78 -8.61 10.04
CA VAL A 131 0.68 -9.12 10.89
C VAL A 131 -0.09 -10.23 10.16
N ALA A 132 -0.40 -10.02 8.88
CA ALA A 132 -1.09 -11.01 8.05
C ALA A 132 -0.28 -12.30 7.87
N ASP A 133 1.04 -12.17 7.70
CA ASP A 133 1.98 -13.27 7.51
C ASP A 133 2.17 -14.10 8.78
N ALA A 134 2.12 -13.44 9.94
CA ALA A 134 2.29 -14.06 11.25
C ALA A 134 0.98 -14.59 11.87
N ALA A 135 -0.17 -14.12 11.40
CA ALA A 135 -1.47 -14.52 11.91
C ALA A 135 -1.75 -16.02 11.65
N PRO A 136 -2.37 -16.74 12.61
CA PRO A 136 -2.79 -18.11 12.39
C PRO A 136 -3.93 -18.18 11.36
N ASP A 137 -4.06 -19.33 10.70
CA ASP A 137 -5.01 -19.53 9.59
C ASP A 137 -6.49 -19.41 10.00
N ASP A 138 -6.77 -19.66 11.28
CA ASP A 138 -8.08 -19.60 11.91
C ASP A 138 -8.37 -18.26 12.59
N ALA A 139 -7.46 -17.28 12.47
CA ALA A 139 -7.67 -15.93 13.01
C ALA A 139 -8.93 -15.32 12.42
N ASP A 140 -9.82 -14.84 13.29
CA ASP A 140 -11.03 -14.18 12.82
C ASP A 140 -10.77 -12.74 12.34
N GLY A 141 -11.77 -12.14 11.69
CA GLY A 141 -11.64 -10.78 11.16
C GLY A 141 -11.46 -9.70 12.24
N ASP A 142 -11.94 -9.95 13.47
CA ASP A 142 -11.88 -9.00 14.57
C ASP A 142 -10.53 -9.07 15.29
N GLU A 143 -9.99 -10.28 15.46
CA GLU A 143 -8.63 -10.55 15.93
C GLU A 143 -7.61 -9.87 15.01
N LEU A 144 -7.73 -10.09 13.69
CA LEU A 144 -6.88 -9.42 12.70
C LEU A 144 -6.98 -7.90 12.77
N ALA A 145 -8.20 -7.37 12.91
CA ALA A 145 -8.42 -5.93 13.04
C ALA A 145 -7.77 -5.39 14.32
N LEU A 146 -7.95 -6.07 15.44
CA LEU A 146 -7.42 -5.67 16.75
C LEU A 146 -5.89 -5.73 16.78
N TRP A 147 -5.28 -6.80 16.27
CA TRP A 147 -3.82 -6.93 16.18
C TRP A 147 -3.23 -5.84 15.28
N SER A 148 -3.88 -5.57 14.15
CA SER A 148 -3.46 -4.53 13.21
C SER A 148 -3.52 -3.13 13.83
N LEU A 149 -4.61 -2.81 14.54
CA LEU A 149 -4.75 -1.52 15.23
C LEU A 149 -3.68 -1.32 16.30
N ARG A 150 -3.37 -2.35 17.09
CA ARG A 150 -2.34 -2.29 18.13
C ARG A 150 -0.94 -2.15 17.54
N ALA A 151 -0.63 -2.91 16.48
CA ALA A 151 0.65 -2.81 15.78
C ALA A 151 0.85 -1.41 15.18
N GLU A 152 -0.18 -0.84 14.54
CA GLU A 152 -0.10 0.50 13.96
C GLU A 152 0.01 1.59 15.03
N ARG A 153 -0.77 1.50 16.11
CA ARG A 153 -0.69 2.43 17.25
C ARG A 153 0.73 2.46 17.83
N TRP A 154 1.34 1.30 18.06
CA TRP A 154 2.71 1.21 18.55
C TRP A 154 3.73 1.81 17.57
N ARG A 155 3.60 1.56 16.26
CA ARG A 155 4.50 2.14 15.25
C ARG A 155 4.39 3.66 15.18
N LEU A 156 3.18 4.20 15.26
CA LEU A 156 2.94 5.64 15.29
C LEU A 156 3.54 6.27 16.55
N ALA A 157 3.30 5.69 17.72
CA ALA A 157 3.86 6.18 18.98
C ALA A 157 5.40 6.11 18.99
N ARG A 158 5.97 5.03 18.46
CA ARG A 158 7.42 4.87 18.27
C ARG A 158 7.99 5.95 17.35
N ALA A 159 7.37 6.16 16.19
CA ALA A 159 7.82 7.18 15.24
C ALA A 159 7.71 8.60 15.83
N ALA A 160 6.66 8.87 16.61
CA ALA A 160 6.51 10.14 17.32
C ALA A 160 7.63 10.35 18.36
N ARG A 161 7.99 9.31 19.12
CA ARG A 161 9.12 9.34 20.07
C ARG A 161 10.46 9.58 19.36
N GLU A 162 10.78 8.79 18.34
CA GLU A 162 12.02 8.92 17.57
C GLU A 162 12.14 10.30 16.88
N ALA A 163 11.04 10.81 16.31
CA ALA A 163 11.00 12.14 15.72
C ALA A 163 11.23 13.26 16.76
N ARG A 164 10.87 13.03 18.02
CA ARG A 164 11.12 13.97 19.11
C ARG A 164 12.55 13.90 19.61
N GLU A 165 13.13 12.71 19.78
CA GLU A 165 14.55 12.54 20.13
C GLU A 165 15.44 13.30 19.13
N LEU A 166 15.10 13.28 17.85
CA LEU A 166 15.79 14.04 16.80
C LEU A 166 15.58 15.56 16.87
N ARG A 167 14.51 16.03 17.54
CA ARG A 167 14.12 17.45 17.64
C ARG A 167 14.58 18.13 18.94
N VAL A 168 15.02 17.34 19.94
CA VAL A 168 15.53 17.82 21.24
C VAL A 168 16.75 18.76 21.09
N GLU A 169 17.39 18.83 19.92
CA GLU A 169 18.41 19.85 19.63
C GLU A 169 17.88 21.30 19.54
N LEU A 170 16.56 21.54 19.54
CA LEU A 170 15.99 22.87 19.21
C LEU A 170 15.03 23.52 20.22
N ASP A 171 14.41 22.82 21.18
CA ASP A 171 13.44 23.46 22.12
C ASP A 171 13.29 22.75 23.49
N ALA A 172 13.19 23.54 24.56
CA ALA A 172 12.98 23.10 25.95
C ALA A 172 11.48 22.98 26.30
N ASP A 173 10.94 21.81 25.96
CA ASP A 173 10.00 20.92 26.66
C ASP A 173 8.61 21.36 27.22
N ASP A 174 7.62 20.54 26.84
CA ASP A 174 6.37 20.20 27.56
C ASP A 174 5.72 18.94 26.91
N GLY A 175 6.04 18.64 25.64
CA GLY A 175 5.47 17.52 24.88
C GLY A 175 6.26 16.19 24.92
N GLY A 176 7.43 16.13 25.57
CA GLY A 176 8.25 14.92 25.65
C GLY A 176 7.65 13.85 26.56
N ALA A 177 7.17 14.26 27.74
CA ALA A 177 6.55 13.36 28.71
C ALA A 177 5.25 12.72 28.19
N GLU A 178 4.47 13.45 27.39
CA GLU A 178 3.23 12.97 26.78
C GLU A 178 3.52 11.92 25.69
N ALA A 179 4.47 12.18 24.78
CA ALA A 179 4.87 11.22 23.75
C ALA A 179 5.48 9.94 24.35
N GLU A 180 6.24 10.07 25.44
CA GLU A 180 6.80 8.92 26.17
C GLU A 180 5.71 8.13 26.90
N ALA A 181 4.71 8.79 27.47
CA ALA A 181 3.55 8.13 28.07
C ALA A 181 2.73 7.37 27.02
N GLU A 182 2.47 7.99 25.87
CA GLU A 182 1.77 7.37 24.74
C GLU A 182 2.54 6.16 24.20
N TYR A 183 3.87 6.27 24.06
CA TYR A 183 4.72 5.15 23.69
C TYR A 183 4.62 3.98 24.67
N ARG A 184 4.71 4.25 25.98
CA ARG A 184 4.62 3.19 27.00
C ARG A 184 3.28 2.49 26.99
N GLU A 185 2.17 3.24 26.84
CA GLU A 185 0.85 2.65 26.75
C GLU A 185 0.69 1.81 25.48
N ALA A 186 1.09 2.35 24.33
CA ALA A 186 1.00 1.63 23.05
C ALA A 186 1.91 0.38 23.02
N ALA A 187 3.08 0.45 23.66
CA ALA A 187 3.99 -0.69 23.81
C ALA A 187 3.38 -1.79 24.69
N ALA A 188 2.76 -1.42 25.82
CA ALA A 188 2.09 -2.37 26.70
C ALA A 188 0.90 -3.07 26.01
N ASP A 189 0.13 -2.34 25.20
CA ASP A 189 -0.98 -2.89 24.42
C ASP A 189 -0.51 -3.82 23.29
N TYR A 190 0.61 -3.48 22.65
CA TYR A 190 1.17 -4.22 21.51
C TYR A 190 1.95 -5.47 21.96
N GLU A 191 2.61 -5.46 23.11
CA GLU A 191 3.46 -6.55 23.58
C GLU A 191 2.77 -7.94 23.56
N PRO A 192 1.52 -8.12 24.03
CA PRO A 192 0.82 -9.40 23.92
C PRO A 192 0.63 -9.86 22.48
N VAL A 193 0.34 -8.93 21.56
CA VAL A 193 0.18 -9.22 20.13
C VAL A 193 1.51 -9.63 19.53
N ALA A 194 2.58 -8.91 19.87
CA ALA A 194 3.92 -9.21 19.39
C ALA A 194 4.39 -10.60 19.83
N ARG A 195 4.14 -10.97 21.09
CA ARG A 195 4.45 -12.31 21.60
C ARG A 195 3.61 -13.40 20.93
N LEU A 196 2.31 -13.15 20.75
CA LEU A 196 1.39 -14.11 20.12
C LEU A 196 1.80 -14.41 18.67
N LEU A 197 2.13 -13.37 17.92
CA LEU A 197 2.43 -13.44 16.49
C LEU A 197 3.94 -13.61 16.20
N GLY A 198 4.80 -13.62 17.22
CA GLY A 198 6.26 -13.67 17.02
C GLY A 198 6.83 -12.43 16.31
N LEU A 199 6.17 -11.27 16.44
CA LEU A 199 6.62 -10.00 15.87
C LEU A 199 7.68 -9.34 16.78
N PRO A 200 8.43 -8.34 16.28
CA PRO A 200 9.41 -7.62 17.09
C PRO A 200 8.79 -7.06 18.36
N LEU A 201 9.38 -7.39 19.50
CA LEU A 201 8.96 -6.87 20.81
C LEU A 201 9.31 -5.38 20.94
N PRO A 202 8.51 -4.59 21.66
CA PRO A 202 8.90 -3.24 22.04
C PRO A 202 10.20 -3.30 22.86
N LEU A 203 11.14 -2.42 22.55
CA LEU A 203 12.39 -2.34 23.30
C LEU A 203 12.11 -1.81 24.71
N PRO A 204 12.66 -2.43 25.76
CA PRO A 204 12.62 -1.85 27.10
C PRO A 204 13.38 -0.52 27.10
N LEU A 205 12.83 0.45 27.82
CA LEU A 205 13.47 1.73 28.12
C LEU A 205 14.72 1.53 28.97
#